data_AF-A0A813P8X5-F1
#
_entry.id   AF-A0A813P8X5-F1
#
_cell.length_a   1.000
_cell.length_b   1.000
_cell.length_c   1.000
_cell.angle_alpha   90.00
_cell.angle_beta   90.00
_cell.angle_gamma   90.00
#
_symmetry.space_group_name_H-M   'P 1'
#
loop_
_entity.id
_entity.type
_entity.pdbx_description
1 polymer ?
#
loop_
_entity_poly.entity_id
_entity_poly.type
_entity_poly.pdbx_seq_one_letter_code
_entity_poly.pdbx_strand_id
1 'polypeptide(L)'
;MKILHLFIFCLNILLSIAQSPDKLYGELFQAVQLNRIFPDSKTFCDAIPRDLTPNAIRDLYREENPQPTFNLTSFVLNHFILPNTTTIVHDKWTIEQHCHNLWPLLTRTTKHVTFSSFIDVPHPFVVPGGRFGEFYYWDTYFTMLGLLRSNQNDLINNMLENFAFLIRNMTFIPNGNRYYYEGRSQPPYFSLMTELTKQTDKYKDVLEQEYQFWMTKRNITLFDGTILNRYYDDKSDGPRPEAYLEDKEIANKTNTPDIYDHLRAAAESGWDFSSRWMEDEGDLSTIRTADILPVDLNSLLYHLEVTLGKKDEAERRRQAIYKYMWSSEIQFFTDYNHISNKPTNRLTLAALYPLWLDIANEEQSQNVARQVESKFLRDGGVVTTLSNRSTQQWDSPNGWAPLQYITYRALLKMPAYETVARTIRDRWMSLNQRVFDDTGKMMEKYDVVNINKPAGGGEYATQDGFGWTNGVYLEMLHDQQSSNSNKYQSTTFLISFFICFYFVIHRYFFNSK
;
A
#
# COMPACT_ATOMS: atom_id res chain seq x y z
N MET A 1 -26.47 23.88 27.08
CA MET A 1 -26.18 24.52 25.78
C MET A 1 -24.88 25.31 25.73
N LYS A 2 -24.58 26.22 26.67
CA LYS A 2 -23.34 27.02 26.66
C LYS A 2 -22.04 26.20 26.81
N ILE A 3 -22.05 25.12 27.58
CA ILE A 3 -20.89 24.21 27.74
C ILE A 3 -20.63 23.39 26.47
N LEU A 4 -21.68 22.97 25.77
CA LEU A 4 -21.57 22.25 24.49
C LEU A 4 -21.04 23.16 23.38
N HIS A 5 -21.45 24.43 23.35
CA HIS A 5 -20.91 25.42 22.42
C HIS A 5 -19.45 25.79 22.74
N LEU A 6 -19.06 25.85 24.01
CA LEU A 6 -17.67 26.08 24.41
C LEU A 6 -16.76 24.90 24.05
N PHE A 7 -17.26 23.66 24.16
CA PHE A 7 -16.52 22.46 23.75
C PHE A 7 -16.34 22.39 22.23
N ILE A 8 -17.39 22.70 21.45
CA ILE A 8 -17.33 22.79 19.99
C ILE A 8 -16.44 23.96 19.54
N PHE A 9 -16.42 25.07 20.28
CA PHE A 9 -15.55 26.22 19.97
C PHE A 9 -14.08 25.93 20.30
N CYS A 10 -13.77 25.26 21.42
CA CYS A 10 -12.40 24.82 21.73
C CYS A 10 -11.89 23.74 20.78
N LEU A 11 -12.75 22.81 20.34
CA LEU A 11 -12.39 21.81 19.33
C LEU A 11 -12.11 22.47 17.96
N ASN A 12 -12.91 23.48 17.56
CA ASN A 12 -12.68 24.25 16.33
C ASN A 12 -11.42 25.14 16.41
N ILE A 13 -11.05 25.65 17.58
CA ILE A 13 -9.78 26.38 17.76
C ILE A 13 -8.58 25.42 17.73
N LEU A 14 -8.70 24.22 18.30
CA LEU A 14 -7.67 23.17 18.20
C LEU A 14 -7.52 22.65 16.76
N LEU A 15 -8.62 22.50 16.02
CA LEU A 15 -8.63 22.18 14.59
C LEU A 15 -8.05 23.31 13.72
N SER A 16 -8.01 24.56 14.21
CA SER A 16 -7.42 25.69 13.46
C SER A 16 -5.88 25.73 13.46
N ILE A 17 -5.23 24.87 14.25
CA ILE A 17 -3.78 24.92 14.52
C ILE A 17 -2.98 23.86 13.72
N ALA A 18 -3.63 22.82 13.21
CA ALA A 18 -2.96 21.71 12.52
C ALA A 18 -3.30 21.72 11.02
N GLN A 19 -2.29 21.95 10.18
CA GLN A 19 -2.41 22.06 8.72
C GLN A 19 -1.19 21.46 8.05
N SER A 20 -1.29 21.22 6.74
CA SER A 20 -0.14 20.81 5.93
C SER A 20 1.00 21.86 5.98
N PRO A 21 2.29 21.44 6.00
CA PRO A 21 3.44 22.33 6.10
C PRO A 21 3.52 23.43 5.03
N ASP A 22 3.06 23.15 3.81
CA ASP A 22 3.02 24.14 2.73
C ASP A 22 2.08 25.32 3.06
N LYS A 23 1.00 25.05 3.80
CA LYS A 23 0.08 26.09 4.29
C LYS A 23 0.64 26.82 5.50
N LEU A 24 1.27 26.09 6.42
CA LEU A 24 1.85 26.66 7.64
C LEU A 24 3.00 27.62 7.35
N TYR A 25 3.90 27.28 6.42
CA TYR A 25 5.13 28.03 6.19
C TYR A 25 5.15 28.80 4.86
N GLY A 26 4.20 28.56 3.95
CA GLY A 26 3.99 29.37 2.74
C GLY A 26 5.25 29.55 1.89
N GLU A 27 5.67 30.79 1.67
CA GLU A 27 6.85 31.13 0.87
C GLU A 27 8.17 30.55 1.41
N LEU A 28 8.29 30.34 2.73
CA LEU A 28 9.45 29.66 3.31
C LEU A 28 9.48 28.20 2.87
N PHE A 29 8.33 27.52 2.91
CA PHE A 29 8.22 26.14 2.42
C PHE A 29 8.66 26.02 0.97
N GLN A 30 8.15 26.90 0.11
CA GLN A 30 8.51 26.90 -1.30
C GLN A 30 10.01 27.15 -1.50
N ALA A 31 10.59 28.10 -0.77
CA ALA A 31 12.02 28.38 -0.85
C ALA A 31 12.86 27.16 -0.43
N VAL A 32 12.50 26.49 0.67
CA VAL A 32 13.21 25.29 1.15
C VAL A 32 13.18 24.17 0.13
N GLN A 33 12.00 23.86 -0.42
CA GLN A 33 11.84 22.80 -1.40
C GLN A 33 12.57 23.12 -2.72
N LEU A 34 12.40 24.33 -3.25
CA LEU A 34 12.94 24.72 -4.56
C LEU A 34 14.46 24.94 -4.57
N ASN A 35 15.05 25.33 -3.43
CA ASN A 35 16.51 25.43 -3.31
C ASN A 35 17.18 24.09 -2.97
N ARG A 36 16.40 23.01 -2.77
CA ARG A 36 16.88 21.65 -2.49
C ARG A 36 17.95 21.61 -1.39
N ILE A 37 17.70 22.33 -0.30
CA ILE A 37 18.65 22.36 0.85
C ILE A 37 18.73 21.00 1.57
N PHE A 38 17.76 20.11 1.31
CA PHE A 38 17.77 18.71 1.72
C PHE A 38 17.69 17.80 0.48
N PRO A 39 18.30 16.60 0.51
CA PRO A 39 18.27 15.67 -0.62
C PRO A 39 16.90 15.04 -0.88
N ASP A 40 16.04 14.94 0.16
CA ASP A 40 14.68 14.39 0.11
C ASP A 40 13.67 15.47 0.51
N SER A 41 12.71 15.76 -0.37
CA SER A 41 11.65 16.76 -0.19
C SER A 41 10.75 16.50 1.03
N LYS A 42 10.64 15.25 1.49
CA LYS A 42 9.87 14.92 2.70
C LYS A 42 10.53 15.38 4.00
N THR A 43 11.85 15.62 3.99
CA THR A 43 12.61 16.00 5.20
C THR A 43 12.02 17.24 5.87
N PHE A 44 11.70 18.27 5.09
CA PHE A 44 11.16 19.51 5.63
C PHE A 44 9.66 19.42 5.96
N CYS A 45 8.91 18.57 5.26
CA CYS A 45 7.51 18.29 5.60
C CYS A 45 7.34 17.66 6.98
N ASP A 46 8.37 16.95 7.44
CA ASP A 46 8.40 16.28 8.73
C ASP A 46 9.14 17.08 9.81
N ALA A 47 9.66 18.26 9.46
CA ALA A 47 10.34 19.14 10.40
C ALA A 47 9.34 19.81 11.35
N ILE A 48 9.77 19.99 12.60
CA ILE A 48 8.96 20.56 13.68
C ILE A 48 9.60 21.90 14.09
N PRO A 49 8.85 22.99 14.26
CA PRO A 49 9.43 24.24 14.73
C PRO A 49 9.94 24.09 16.16
N ARG A 50 11.09 24.72 16.48
CA ARG A 50 11.69 24.63 17.83
C ARG A 50 10.89 25.42 18.86
N ASP A 51 10.89 26.74 18.72
CA ASP A 51 10.42 27.65 19.77
C ASP A 51 9.41 28.69 19.27
N LEU A 52 9.34 28.91 17.95
CA LEU A 52 8.53 29.95 17.34
C LEU A 52 7.28 29.37 16.66
N THR A 53 6.20 30.16 16.65
CA THR A 53 5.00 29.81 15.88
C THR A 53 5.29 29.92 14.37
N PRO A 54 4.55 29.19 13.50
CA PRO A 54 4.73 29.29 12.06
C PRO A 54 4.65 30.73 11.52
N ASN A 55 3.74 31.56 12.04
CA ASN A 55 3.65 32.97 11.65
C ASN A 55 4.90 33.76 12.04
N ALA A 56 5.41 33.57 13.26
CA ALA A 56 6.62 34.25 13.71
C ALA A 56 7.85 33.84 12.88
N ILE A 57 7.97 32.55 12.52
CA ILE A 57 9.04 32.06 11.63
C ILE A 57 8.93 32.68 10.24
N ARG A 58 7.71 32.79 9.69
CA ARG A 58 7.48 33.42 8.38
C ARG A 58 7.83 34.90 8.37
N ASP A 59 7.44 35.63 9.40
CA ASP A 59 7.76 37.06 9.51
C ASP A 59 9.27 37.27 9.66
N LEU A 60 9.94 36.44 10.47
CA LEU A 60 11.40 36.46 10.58
C LEU A 60 12.09 36.12 9.25
N TYR A 61 11.59 35.11 8.52
CA TYR A 61 12.09 34.78 7.19
C TYR A 61 11.96 35.97 6.22
N ARG A 62 10.83 36.68 6.22
CA ARG A 62 10.64 37.88 5.37
C ARG A 62 11.59 39.01 5.70
N GLU A 63 11.93 39.18 6.98
CA GLU A 63 12.86 40.21 7.45
C GLU A 63 14.32 39.87 7.11
N GLU A 64 14.72 38.61 7.32
CA GLU A 64 16.11 38.17 7.14
C GLU A 64 16.46 37.83 5.70
N ASN A 65 15.54 37.24 4.93
CA ASN A 65 15.80 36.75 3.57
C ASN A 65 16.37 37.79 2.58
N PRO A 66 15.95 39.07 2.62
CA PRO A 66 16.53 40.12 1.76
C PRO A 66 17.97 40.51 2.13
N GLN A 67 18.48 40.12 3.30
CA GLN A 67 19.80 40.54 3.78
C GLN A 67 20.92 39.77 3.04
N PRO A 68 22.02 40.43 2.63
CA PRO A 68 23.12 39.77 1.91
C PRO A 68 23.78 38.61 2.66
N THR A 69 23.66 38.57 3.99
CA THR A 69 24.23 37.53 4.86
C THR A 69 23.31 36.34 5.07
N PHE A 70 22.08 36.37 4.54
CA PHE A 70 21.10 35.32 4.78
C PHE A 70 21.52 33.98 4.17
N ASN A 71 21.34 32.91 4.93
CA ASN A 71 21.56 31.55 4.47
C ASN A 71 20.36 30.68 4.87
N LEU A 72 19.60 30.22 3.87
CA LEU A 72 18.37 29.47 4.08
C LEU A 72 18.59 28.16 4.87
N THR A 73 19.67 27.43 4.60
CA THR A 73 19.99 26.20 5.33
C THR A 73 20.21 26.48 6.82
N SER A 74 21.01 27.50 7.13
CA SER A 74 21.29 27.90 8.52
C SER A 74 20.03 28.37 9.23
N PHE A 75 19.20 29.16 8.55
CA PHE A 75 17.90 29.59 9.05
C PHE A 75 17.03 28.39 9.44
N VAL A 76 16.87 27.42 8.54
CA VAL A 76 16.06 26.22 8.81
C VAL A 76 16.63 25.41 9.98
N LEU A 77 17.94 25.16 10.02
CA LEU A 77 18.55 24.39 11.11
C LEU A 77 18.41 25.08 12.47
N ASN A 78 18.42 26.41 12.50
CA ASN A 78 18.25 27.21 13.71
C ASN A 78 16.81 27.23 14.22
N HIS A 79 15.82 27.11 13.35
CA HIS A 79 14.39 27.26 13.73
C HIS A 79 13.60 25.95 13.73
N PHE A 80 14.14 24.87 13.16
CA PHE A 80 13.46 23.59 13.03
C PHE A 80 14.26 22.42 13.62
N ILE A 81 13.54 21.44 14.13
CA ILE A 81 14.01 20.10 14.47
C ILE A 81 13.70 19.21 13.27
N LEU A 82 14.74 18.67 12.64
CA LEU A 82 14.60 17.75 11.52
C LEU A 82 14.28 16.33 12.00
N PRO A 83 13.59 15.51 11.20
CA PRO A 83 13.35 14.11 11.53
C PRO A 83 14.68 13.33 11.62
N ASN A 84 14.78 12.44 12.61
CA ASN A 84 15.90 11.51 12.71
C ASN A 84 15.54 10.21 11.97
N THR A 85 16.43 9.76 11.08
CA THR A 85 16.36 8.43 10.48
C THR A 85 17.17 7.44 11.31
N THR A 86 16.53 6.37 11.76
CA THR A 86 17.21 5.31 12.53
C THR A 86 17.39 4.10 11.62
N THR A 87 18.63 3.77 11.27
CA THR A 87 18.94 2.52 10.57
C THR A 87 19.01 1.39 11.59
N ILE A 88 18.22 0.34 11.38
CA ILE A 88 18.24 -0.85 12.24
C ILE A 88 19.07 -1.92 11.53
N VAL A 89 20.23 -2.27 12.08
CA VAL A 89 21.09 -3.36 11.56
C VAL A 89 21.45 -4.28 12.72
N HIS A 90 21.22 -5.59 12.54
CA HIS A 90 21.54 -6.61 13.53
C HIS A 90 22.17 -7.83 12.87
N ASP A 91 23.48 -8.03 13.10
CA ASP A 91 24.32 -8.99 12.35
C ASP A 91 24.17 -10.46 12.75
N LYS A 92 23.09 -10.86 13.46
CA LYS A 92 23.02 -12.20 14.09
C LYS A 92 21.68 -12.93 13.99
N TRP A 93 20.65 -12.34 13.38
CA TRP A 93 19.35 -12.98 13.26
C TRP A 93 19.23 -13.76 11.95
N THR A 94 18.55 -14.91 11.99
CA THR A 94 17.97 -15.47 10.76
C THR A 94 16.91 -14.52 10.21
N ILE A 95 16.55 -14.63 8.94
CA ILE A 95 15.50 -13.78 8.34
C ILE A 95 14.16 -13.86 9.11
N GLU A 96 13.79 -15.04 9.61
CA GLU A 96 12.57 -15.26 10.40
C GLU A 96 12.67 -14.54 11.75
N GLN A 97 13.79 -14.72 12.46
CA GLN A 97 14.05 -14.01 13.72
C GLN A 97 14.06 -12.49 13.50
N HIS A 98 14.65 -12.02 12.40
CA HIS A 98 14.64 -10.62 12.03
C HIS A 98 13.22 -10.10 11.89
N CYS A 99 12.38 -10.77 11.09
CA CYS A 99 10.99 -10.36 10.89
C CYS A 99 10.21 -10.28 12.22
N HIS A 100 10.37 -11.26 13.12
CA HIS A 100 9.71 -11.23 14.43
C HIS A 100 10.24 -10.15 15.36
N ASN A 101 11.55 -9.95 15.40
CA ASN A 101 12.21 -9.02 16.32
C ASN A 101 12.15 -7.56 15.87
N LEU A 102 11.78 -7.29 14.61
CA LEU A 102 11.70 -5.94 14.08
C LEU A 102 10.43 -5.20 14.52
N TRP A 103 9.35 -5.89 14.89
CA TRP A 103 8.08 -5.23 15.21
C TRP A 103 8.15 -4.17 16.30
N PRO A 104 8.81 -4.41 17.46
CA PRO A 104 8.99 -3.36 18.46
C PRO A 104 9.80 -2.16 17.94
N LEU A 105 10.73 -2.41 17.01
CA LEU A 105 11.61 -1.38 16.44
C LEU A 105 10.92 -0.56 15.34
N LEU A 106 9.89 -1.12 14.69
CA LEU A 106 9.00 -0.41 13.77
C LEU A 106 7.76 0.17 14.47
N THR A 107 7.54 -0.13 15.74
CA THR A 107 6.40 0.42 16.49
C THR A 107 6.68 1.88 16.88
N ARG A 108 5.71 2.75 16.66
CA ARG A 108 5.72 4.16 17.05
C ARG A 108 4.49 4.46 17.90
N THR A 109 4.57 5.55 18.65
CA THR A 109 3.45 6.16 19.35
C THR A 109 3.38 7.62 18.95
N THR A 110 2.17 8.17 18.89
CA THR A 110 2.03 9.62 18.74
C THR A 110 2.15 10.27 20.11
N LYS A 111 2.88 11.37 20.16
CA LYS A 111 2.80 12.35 21.25
C LYS A 111 2.42 13.66 20.59
N HIS A 112 1.41 14.33 21.13
CA HIS A 112 1.00 15.63 20.60
C HIS A 112 2.20 16.59 20.60
N VAL A 113 2.55 17.07 19.42
CA VAL A 113 3.57 18.10 19.22
C VAL A 113 2.95 19.22 18.39
N THR A 114 2.89 20.42 18.95
CA THR A 114 2.29 21.58 18.30
C THR A 114 2.96 21.87 16.96
N PHE A 115 2.17 22.14 15.93
CA PHE A 115 2.63 22.43 14.55
C PHE A 115 3.42 21.29 13.88
N SER A 116 3.39 20.09 14.45
CA SER A 116 3.84 18.89 13.76
C SER A 116 2.91 18.58 12.60
N SER A 117 3.46 18.04 11.51
CA SER A 117 2.65 17.50 10.43
C SER A 117 1.99 16.17 10.78
N PHE A 118 2.31 15.54 11.91
CA PHE A 118 1.66 14.30 12.37
C PHE A 118 0.20 14.52 12.79
N ILE A 119 -0.65 13.58 12.36
CA ILE A 119 -2.00 13.40 12.90
C ILE A 119 -1.89 12.45 14.09
N ASP A 120 -2.28 12.92 15.27
CA ASP A 120 -2.27 12.13 16.49
C ASP A 120 -3.29 10.99 16.41
N VAL A 121 -2.89 9.81 16.91
CA VAL A 121 -3.75 8.62 17.02
C VAL A 121 -3.61 7.99 18.40
N PRO A 122 -4.69 7.42 18.97
CA PRO A 122 -4.75 7.06 20.38
C PRO A 122 -3.83 5.90 20.81
N HIS A 123 -3.41 5.04 19.89
CA HIS A 123 -2.69 3.80 20.20
C HIS A 123 -1.37 3.66 19.42
N PRO A 124 -0.45 2.79 19.88
CA PRO A 124 0.75 2.43 19.13
C PRO A 124 0.42 1.82 17.75
N PHE A 125 1.30 2.05 16.77
CA PHE A 125 1.16 1.53 15.40
C PHE A 125 2.51 1.14 14.82
N VAL A 126 2.50 0.31 13.78
CA VAL A 126 3.71 -0.08 13.04
C VAL A 126 3.89 0.83 11.83
N VAL A 127 5.13 1.28 11.59
CA VAL A 127 5.51 2.00 10.36
C VAL A 127 6.22 1.06 9.38
N PRO A 128 6.25 1.38 8.08
CA PRO A 128 6.94 0.54 7.11
C PRO A 128 8.44 0.36 7.39
N GLY A 129 9.17 1.45 7.68
CA GLY A 129 10.63 1.46 7.85
C GLY A 129 11.33 2.56 7.04
N GLY A 130 12.61 2.81 7.31
CA GLY A 130 13.39 3.84 6.61
C GLY A 130 12.87 5.28 6.83
N ARG A 131 12.62 6.01 5.73
CA ARG A 131 12.09 7.39 5.74
C ARG A 131 10.63 7.51 6.21
N PHE A 132 9.93 6.40 6.30
CA PHE A 132 8.51 6.36 6.65
C PHE A 132 8.34 6.33 8.17
N GLY A 133 8.15 7.52 8.75
CA GLY A 133 7.93 7.70 10.20
C GLY A 133 6.45 7.61 10.62
N GLU A 134 5.55 7.53 9.64
CA GLU A 134 4.09 7.41 9.78
C GLU A 134 3.64 6.00 9.37
N PHE A 135 2.46 5.56 9.82
CA PHE A 135 1.87 4.37 9.21
C PHE A 135 1.41 4.69 7.79
N TYR A 136 1.27 3.67 6.95
CA TYR A 136 0.61 3.74 5.65
C TYR A 136 -0.58 2.78 5.64
N TYR A 137 -1.70 3.21 5.05
CA TYR A 137 -2.98 2.51 5.19
C TYR A 137 -2.93 1.08 4.66
N TRP A 138 -2.72 0.87 3.36
CA TRP A 138 -2.79 -0.48 2.78
C TRP A 138 -1.60 -1.37 3.19
N ASP A 139 -0.41 -0.80 3.42
CA ASP A 139 0.77 -1.47 3.97
C ASP A 139 0.46 -2.19 5.28
N THR A 140 -0.41 -1.58 6.09
CA THR A 140 -0.78 -2.11 7.40
C THR A 140 -1.47 -3.47 7.30
N TYR A 141 -2.24 -3.74 6.24
CA TYR A 141 -2.89 -5.05 6.07
C TYR A 141 -1.85 -6.15 5.89
N PHE A 142 -0.87 -5.93 5.03
CA PHE A 142 0.20 -6.90 4.78
C PHE A 142 1.12 -7.05 5.99
N THR A 143 1.35 -5.97 6.72
CA THR A 143 2.07 -5.98 8.00
C THR A 143 1.31 -6.81 9.05
N MET A 144 -0.01 -6.67 9.13
CA MET A 144 -0.87 -7.44 10.04
C MET A 144 -0.78 -8.95 9.82
N LEU A 145 -0.55 -9.42 8.58
CA LEU A 145 -0.31 -10.84 8.32
C LEU A 145 0.87 -11.37 9.15
N GLY A 146 2.01 -10.65 9.17
CA GLY A 146 3.17 -11.06 9.97
C GLY A 146 2.99 -10.85 11.47
N LEU A 147 2.27 -9.80 11.87
CA LEU A 147 1.93 -9.59 13.29
C LEU A 147 1.09 -10.73 13.85
N LEU A 148 0.17 -11.30 13.05
CA LEU A 148 -0.59 -12.49 13.44
C LEU A 148 0.33 -13.69 13.65
N ARG A 149 1.30 -13.91 12.75
CA ARG A 149 2.32 -14.97 12.91
C ARG A 149 3.25 -14.74 14.09
N SER A 150 3.34 -13.50 14.54
CA SER A 150 4.13 -13.09 15.70
C SER A 150 3.31 -13.01 16.99
N ASN A 151 2.03 -13.40 16.96
CA ASN A 151 1.07 -13.29 18.07
C ASN A 151 0.93 -11.87 18.65
N GLN A 152 1.14 -10.83 17.83
CA GLN A 152 1.06 -9.41 18.22
C GLN A 152 -0.38 -8.89 18.17
N ASN A 153 -1.32 -9.62 18.77
CA ASN A 153 -2.77 -9.33 18.67
C ASN A 153 -3.15 -7.97 19.27
N ASP A 154 -2.51 -7.55 20.37
CA ASP A 154 -2.77 -6.25 20.98
C ASP A 154 -2.37 -5.10 20.06
N LEU A 155 -1.22 -5.23 19.36
CA LEU A 155 -0.76 -4.24 18.40
C LEU A 155 -1.68 -4.18 17.17
N ILE A 156 -2.18 -5.33 16.70
CA ILE A 156 -3.18 -5.38 15.64
C ILE A 156 -4.46 -4.64 16.06
N ASN A 157 -4.97 -4.90 17.26
CA ASN A 157 -6.17 -4.24 17.77
C ASN A 157 -5.95 -2.72 17.91
N ASN A 158 -4.78 -2.29 18.40
CA ASN A 158 -4.40 -0.89 18.47
C ASN A 158 -4.45 -0.20 17.10
N MET A 159 -3.92 -0.83 16.04
CA MET A 159 -3.95 -0.27 14.68
C MET A 159 -5.37 -0.19 14.11
N LEU A 160 -6.22 -1.20 14.35
CA LEU A 160 -7.63 -1.15 13.97
C LEU A 160 -8.38 -0.01 14.67
N GLU A 161 -8.15 0.20 15.97
CA GLU A 161 -8.74 1.31 16.71
C GLU A 161 -8.22 2.67 16.23
N ASN A 162 -6.95 2.77 15.84
CA ASN A 162 -6.41 3.99 15.22
C ASN A 162 -7.10 4.31 13.88
N PHE A 163 -7.30 3.32 13.01
CA PHE A 163 -8.03 3.51 11.76
C PHE A 163 -9.51 3.84 11.98
N ALA A 164 -10.16 3.18 12.92
CA ALA A 164 -11.52 3.51 13.31
C ALA A 164 -11.64 4.92 13.88
N PHE A 165 -10.65 5.36 14.67
CA PHE A 165 -10.55 6.74 15.15
C PHE A 165 -10.42 7.72 13.98
N LEU A 166 -9.57 7.46 13.00
CA LEU A 166 -9.38 8.34 11.85
C LEU A 166 -10.65 8.43 11.00
N ILE A 167 -11.30 7.30 10.70
CA ILE A 167 -12.57 7.32 9.96
C ILE A 167 -13.64 8.11 10.71
N ARG A 168 -13.77 7.93 12.03
CA ARG A 168 -14.77 8.67 12.82
C ARG A 168 -14.52 10.18 12.88
N ASN A 169 -13.26 10.62 12.84
CA ASN A 169 -12.90 12.03 12.99
C ASN A 169 -12.64 12.75 11.66
N MET A 170 -12.20 12.02 10.63
CA MET A 170 -11.81 12.55 9.33
C MET A 170 -12.65 12.03 8.18
N THR A 171 -13.56 11.06 8.42
CA THR A 171 -14.40 10.33 7.44
C THR A 171 -13.69 9.29 6.57
N PHE A 172 -12.35 9.23 6.64
CA PHE A 172 -11.53 8.27 5.89
C PHE A 172 -10.20 8.02 6.60
N ILE A 173 -9.44 7.03 6.11
CA ILE A 173 -8.05 6.79 6.51
C ILE A 173 -7.15 7.53 5.52
N PRO A 174 -6.37 8.54 5.94
CA PRO A 174 -5.42 9.19 5.04
C PRO A 174 -4.30 8.23 4.63
N ASN A 175 -3.63 8.54 3.50
CA ASN A 175 -2.51 7.75 2.97
C ASN A 175 -1.53 7.31 4.09
N GLY A 176 -1.13 8.26 4.94
CA GLY A 176 -0.57 8.03 6.26
C GLY A 176 -1.02 9.10 7.26
N ASN A 177 -0.67 8.99 8.55
CA ASN A 177 -1.07 9.99 9.56
C ASN A 177 -0.27 11.30 9.51
N ARG A 178 -0.34 12.00 8.37
CA ARG A 178 0.24 13.33 8.17
C ARG A 178 -0.77 14.29 7.56
N TYR A 179 -0.75 15.55 7.95
CA TYR A 179 -1.67 16.56 7.42
C TYR A 179 -1.46 16.86 5.93
N TYR A 180 -0.28 16.61 5.36
CA TYR A 180 -0.08 16.69 3.90
C TYR A 180 -0.74 15.54 3.11
N TYR A 181 -1.33 14.57 3.82
CA TYR A 181 -2.17 13.49 3.27
C TYR A 181 -3.68 13.71 3.48
N GLU A 182 -4.11 14.84 4.04
CA GLU A 182 -5.53 15.10 4.38
C GLU A 182 -6.50 15.15 3.19
N GLY A 183 -6.00 15.12 1.94
CA GLY A 183 -6.80 15.11 0.73
C GLY A 183 -6.97 13.73 0.09
N ARG A 184 -6.15 12.75 0.48
CA ARG A 184 -6.09 11.42 -0.17
C ARG A 184 -5.98 10.29 0.82
N SER A 185 -6.64 9.18 0.48
CA SER A 185 -6.56 7.92 1.19
C SER A 185 -5.45 7.04 0.63
N GLN A 186 -5.66 5.73 0.65
CA GLN A 186 -4.92 4.68 -0.03
C GLN A 186 -5.91 3.55 -0.39
N PRO A 187 -5.51 2.45 -1.07
CA PRO A 187 -6.44 1.36 -1.37
C PRO A 187 -7.22 0.88 -0.11
N PRO A 188 -8.56 0.71 -0.17
CA PRO A 188 -9.37 0.53 1.03
C PRO A 188 -9.33 -0.90 1.59
N TYR A 189 -8.33 -1.16 2.43
CA TYR A 189 -8.07 -2.46 3.04
C TYR A 189 -8.72 -2.67 4.41
N PHE A 190 -9.41 -1.69 5.01
CA PHE A 190 -9.94 -1.81 6.36
C PHE A 190 -10.98 -2.93 6.49
N SER A 191 -11.85 -3.13 5.48
CA SER A 191 -12.75 -4.29 5.43
C SER A 191 -11.98 -5.62 5.53
N LEU A 192 -10.93 -5.78 4.74
CA LEU A 192 -10.05 -6.95 4.76
C LEU A 192 -9.33 -7.12 6.11
N MET A 193 -8.89 -6.03 6.75
CA MET A 193 -8.26 -6.08 8.08
C MET A 193 -9.25 -6.54 9.16
N THR A 194 -10.50 -6.05 9.11
CA THR A 194 -11.54 -6.46 10.05
C THR A 194 -11.97 -7.91 9.84
N GLU A 195 -12.02 -8.39 8.59
CA GLU A 195 -12.28 -9.79 8.27
C GLU A 195 -11.14 -10.70 8.75
N LEU A 196 -9.89 -10.32 8.46
CA LEU A 196 -8.68 -11.04 8.86
C LEU A 196 -8.65 -11.29 10.38
N THR A 197 -9.15 -10.33 11.17
CA THR A 197 -9.20 -10.39 12.63
C THR A 197 -10.54 -10.84 13.20
N LYS A 198 -11.53 -11.16 12.34
CA LYS A 198 -12.90 -11.55 12.72
C LYS A 198 -13.62 -10.50 13.58
N GLN A 199 -13.39 -9.23 13.28
CA GLN A 199 -13.96 -8.08 13.99
C GLN A 199 -14.91 -7.23 13.14
N THR A 200 -15.36 -7.73 11.99
CA THR A 200 -16.27 -7.00 11.08
C THR A 200 -17.48 -6.41 11.79
N ASP A 201 -18.18 -7.19 12.63
CA ASP A 201 -19.38 -6.72 13.33
C ASP A 201 -19.09 -5.54 14.29
N LYS A 202 -17.90 -5.53 14.91
CA LYS A 202 -17.45 -4.46 15.82
C LYS A 202 -17.25 -3.13 15.09
N TYR A 203 -16.84 -3.17 13.83
CA TYR A 203 -16.48 -1.98 13.04
C TYR A 203 -17.47 -1.69 11.91
N LYS A 204 -18.66 -2.27 11.92
CA LYS A 204 -19.63 -2.12 10.82
C LYS A 204 -20.04 -0.66 10.57
N ASP A 205 -20.21 0.13 11.63
CA ASP A 205 -20.50 1.57 11.55
C ASP A 205 -19.34 2.37 10.92
N VAL A 206 -18.11 1.95 11.21
CA VAL A 206 -16.88 2.56 10.68
C VAL A 206 -16.71 2.20 9.21
N LEU A 207 -16.93 0.93 8.84
CA LEU A 207 -16.88 0.46 7.45
C LEU A 207 -17.92 1.18 6.57
N GLU A 208 -19.12 1.43 7.11
CA GLU A 208 -20.14 2.21 6.39
C GLU A 208 -19.68 3.65 6.15
N GLN A 209 -19.04 4.30 7.13
CA GLN A 209 -18.50 5.65 6.97
C GLN A 209 -17.41 5.71 5.90
N GLU A 210 -16.47 4.76 5.91
CA GLU A 210 -15.45 4.69 4.86
C GLU A 210 -16.07 4.45 3.49
N TYR A 211 -17.07 3.56 3.39
CA TYR A 211 -17.79 3.34 2.14
C TYR A 211 -18.39 4.65 1.60
N GLN A 212 -19.01 5.47 2.46
CA GLN A 212 -19.56 6.77 2.04
C GLN A 212 -18.48 7.73 1.53
N PHE A 213 -17.27 7.74 2.11
CA PHE A 213 -16.15 8.53 1.58
C PHE A 213 -15.85 8.17 0.12
N TRP A 214 -15.69 6.88 -0.18
CA TRP A 214 -15.45 6.41 -1.55
C TRP A 214 -16.61 6.74 -2.49
N MET A 215 -17.84 6.67 -2.00
CA MET A 215 -19.05 6.95 -2.78
C MET A 215 -19.41 8.42 -2.93
N THR A 216 -18.64 9.37 -2.36
CA THR A 216 -18.99 10.81 -2.43
C THR A 216 -18.27 11.56 -3.55
N LYS A 217 -16.92 11.56 -3.56
CA LYS A 217 -16.12 12.32 -4.55
C LYS A 217 -15.26 11.47 -5.48
N ARG A 218 -15.18 10.17 -5.18
CA ARG A 218 -14.40 9.18 -5.94
C ARG A 218 -15.29 8.30 -6.82
N ASN A 219 -16.61 8.47 -6.77
CA ASN A 219 -17.53 7.79 -7.67
C ASN A 219 -17.59 8.52 -9.03
N ILE A 220 -17.70 7.74 -10.11
CA ILE A 220 -17.88 8.20 -11.47
C ILE A 220 -19.09 7.47 -12.04
N THR A 221 -20.09 8.25 -12.46
CA THR A 221 -21.25 7.76 -13.18
C THR A 221 -20.97 7.78 -14.68
N LEU A 222 -20.90 6.60 -15.29
CA LEU A 222 -20.73 6.44 -16.73
C LEU A 222 -22.04 6.74 -17.49
N PHE A 223 -21.95 6.87 -18.81
CA PHE A 223 -23.08 7.26 -19.68
C PHE A 223 -24.32 6.36 -19.53
N ASP A 224 -24.12 5.08 -19.24
CA ASP A 224 -25.21 4.10 -19.06
C ASP A 224 -25.76 4.05 -17.62
N GLY A 225 -25.32 4.95 -16.74
CA GLY A 225 -25.68 4.99 -15.33
C GLY A 225 -24.87 4.06 -14.43
N THR A 226 -23.90 3.31 -14.98
CA THR A 226 -22.99 2.49 -14.16
C THR A 226 -22.14 3.37 -13.28
N ILE A 227 -22.02 3.01 -11.99
CA ILE A 227 -21.16 3.69 -11.04
C ILE A 227 -19.94 2.81 -10.76
N LEU A 228 -18.75 3.39 -10.95
CA LEU A 228 -17.46 2.83 -10.57
C LEU A 228 -16.66 3.91 -9.86
N ASN A 229 -15.53 3.55 -9.25
CA ASN A 229 -14.72 4.49 -8.51
C ASN A 229 -13.33 4.69 -9.13
N ARG A 230 -12.76 5.87 -8.90
CA ARG A 230 -11.38 6.24 -9.22
C ARG A 230 -10.61 6.60 -7.98
N TYR A 231 -9.29 6.58 -8.07
CA TYR A 231 -8.44 7.30 -7.12
C TYR A 231 -8.47 8.79 -7.44
N TYR A 232 -8.48 9.62 -6.39
CA TYR A 232 -8.58 11.07 -6.50
C TYR A 232 -8.06 11.74 -5.23
N ASP A 233 -7.45 12.92 -5.31
CA ASP A 233 -7.09 13.72 -4.13
C ASP A 233 -8.00 14.95 -4.08
N ASP A 234 -8.65 15.18 -2.94
CA ASP A 234 -9.55 16.31 -2.70
C ASP A 234 -8.80 17.66 -2.65
N LYS A 235 -7.47 17.63 -2.55
CA LYS A 235 -6.56 18.79 -2.47
C LYS A 235 -5.79 18.91 -3.78
N SER A 236 -6.47 19.42 -4.81
CA SER A 236 -5.99 19.64 -6.19
C SER A 236 -5.22 20.96 -6.40
N ASP A 237 -4.80 21.62 -5.32
CA ASP A 237 -4.35 23.02 -5.38
C ASP A 237 -2.85 23.21 -5.71
N GLY A 238 -2.13 22.13 -6.02
CA GLY A 238 -0.72 22.20 -6.43
C GLY A 238 0.08 20.92 -6.18
N PRO A 239 1.42 20.99 -6.27
CA PRO A 239 2.31 19.84 -6.07
C PRO A 239 2.16 19.23 -4.68
N ARG A 240 2.42 17.92 -4.55
CA ARG A 240 2.48 17.20 -3.27
C ARG A 240 3.55 17.84 -2.37
N PRO A 241 3.25 18.20 -1.11
CA PRO A 241 4.25 18.79 -0.22
C PRO A 241 5.51 17.92 -0.08
N GLU A 242 5.34 16.62 0.08
CA GLU A 242 6.41 15.64 0.29
C GLU A 242 7.27 15.34 -0.96
N ALA A 243 6.85 15.81 -2.13
CA ALA A 243 7.52 15.67 -3.43
C ALA A 243 7.39 16.97 -4.25
N TYR A 244 7.52 18.11 -3.56
CA TYR A 244 7.13 19.42 -4.11
C TYR A 244 7.97 19.83 -5.32
N LEU A 245 9.28 19.60 -5.27
CA LEU A 245 10.18 19.96 -6.35
C LEU A 245 9.95 19.03 -7.55
N GLU A 246 9.85 17.72 -7.28
CA GLU A 246 9.65 16.67 -8.27
C GLU A 246 8.37 16.90 -9.07
N ASP A 247 7.25 17.15 -8.39
CA ASP A 247 5.96 17.44 -9.05
C ASP A 247 6.03 18.71 -9.91
N LYS A 248 6.71 19.77 -9.45
CA LYS A 248 6.89 21.00 -10.25
C LYS A 248 7.78 20.77 -11.46
N GLU A 249 8.83 19.97 -11.35
CA GLU A 249 9.68 19.63 -12.47
C GLU A 249 8.93 18.83 -13.54
N ILE A 250 8.00 17.95 -13.15
CA ILE A 250 7.13 17.22 -14.07
C ILE A 250 6.14 18.19 -14.72
N ALA A 251 5.44 19.01 -13.94
CA ALA A 251 4.46 19.97 -14.44
C ALA A 251 5.07 20.98 -15.43
N ASN A 252 6.32 21.38 -15.25
CA ASN A 252 7.02 22.29 -16.18
C ASN A 252 7.37 21.64 -17.54
N LYS A 253 7.31 20.31 -17.66
CA LYS A 253 7.68 19.57 -18.88
C LYS A 253 6.48 19.21 -19.75
N THR A 254 5.26 19.50 -19.30
CA THR A 254 4.04 19.03 -19.96
C THR A 254 2.93 20.07 -19.96
N ASN A 255 1.99 19.88 -20.88
CA ASN A 255 0.71 20.60 -20.91
C ASN A 255 -0.46 19.67 -20.55
N THR A 256 -0.20 18.50 -19.98
CA THR A 256 -1.24 17.60 -19.46
C THR A 256 -2.13 18.38 -18.48
N PRO A 257 -3.43 18.52 -18.76
CA PRO A 257 -4.37 19.17 -17.85
C PRO A 257 -4.36 18.48 -16.50
N ASP A 258 -4.54 19.25 -15.43
CA ASP A 258 -4.72 18.72 -14.07
C ASP A 258 -3.60 17.76 -13.63
N ILE A 259 -2.37 18.01 -14.10
CA ILE A 259 -1.20 17.15 -13.84
C ILE A 259 -1.01 16.82 -12.35
N TYR A 260 -1.22 17.78 -11.46
CA TYR A 260 -1.09 17.54 -10.02
C TYR A 260 -2.17 16.59 -9.48
N ASP A 261 -3.38 16.60 -10.03
CA ASP A 261 -4.46 15.70 -9.64
C ASP A 261 -4.11 14.27 -10.02
N HIS A 262 -3.52 14.07 -11.20
CA HIS A 262 -3.06 12.77 -11.66
C HIS A 262 -1.89 12.22 -10.84
N LEU A 263 -0.92 13.07 -10.46
CA LEU A 263 0.21 12.68 -9.61
C LEU A 263 -0.28 12.32 -8.20
N ARG A 264 -1.16 13.13 -7.61
CA ARG A 264 -1.74 12.87 -6.28
C ARG A 264 -2.66 11.65 -6.26
N ALA A 265 -3.47 11.45 -7.30
CA ALA A 265 -4.30 10.25 -7.45
C ALA A 265 -3.44 8.99 -7.60
N ALA A 266 -2.26 9.07 -8.23
CA ALA A 266 -1.33 7.93 -8.24
C ALA A 266 -0.78 7.62 -6.84
N ALA A 267 -0.48 8.63 -6.03
CA ALA A 267 -0.13 8.41 -4.63
C ALA A 267 -1.28 7.79 -3.81
N GLU A 268 -2.53 8.19 -4.06
CA GLU A 268 -3.71 7.53 -3.45
C GLU A 268 -3.84 6.07 -3.92
N SER A 269 -3.44 5.74 -5.14
CA SER A 269 -3.50 4.35 -5.62
C SER A 269 -2.49 3.43 -4.94
N GLY A 270 -1.48 3.99 -4.27
CA GLY A 270 -0.31 3.27 -3.77
C GLY A 270 0.67 2.85 -4.86
N TRP A 271 0.39 3.18 -6.14
CA TRP A 271 1.25 2.88 -7.30
C TRP A 271 1.86 4.16 -7.89
N ASP A 272 2.52 4.95 -7.06
CA ASP A 272 3.27 6.17 -7.40
C ASP A 272 4.74 5.83 -7.70
N PHE A 273 5.21 5.74 -8.93
CA PHE A 273 4.45 5.80 -10.18
C PHE A 273 4.58 4.50 -10.98
N SER A 274 3.75 4.38 -12.01
CA SER A 274 3.64 3.22 -12.88
C SER A 274 3.22 3.60 -14.28
N SER A 275 3.73 2.88 -15.28
CA SER A 275 3.26 2.92 -16.67
C SER A 275 1.76 2.62 -16.81
N ARG A 276 1.17 1.96 -15.80
CA ARG A 276 -0.27 1.73 -15.66
C ARG A 276 -1.10 3.00 -15.84
N TRP A 277 -0.58 4.14 -15.35
CA TRP A 277 -1.28 5.41 -15.31
C TRP A 277 -0.94 6.34 -16.48
N MET A 278 0.01 5.95 -17.32
CA MET A 278 0.65 6.83 -18.30
C MET A 278 0.18 6.52 -19.72
N GLU A 279 -0.12 7.57 -20.49
CA GLU A 279 -0.47 7.44 -21.91
C GLU A 279 0.73 6.91 -22.71
N ASP A 280 1.92 7.48 -22.49
CA ASP A 280 3.21 6.91 -22.90
C ASP A 280 3.89 6.24 -21.68
N GLU A 281 4.06 4.91 -21.74
CA GLU A 281 4.69 4.11 -20.68
C GLU A 281 6.09 4.56 -20.27
N GLY A 282 6.79 5.32 -21.12
CA GLY A 282 8.13 5.85 -20.83
C GLY A 282 8.16 7.27 -20.27
N ASP A 283 7.02 7.98 -20.20
CA ASP A 283 6.98 9.40 -19.86
C ASP A 283 5.92 9.74 -18.80
N LEU A 284 6.37 9.93 -17.56
CA LEU A 284 5.52 10.27 -16.41
C LEU A 284 4.73 11.56 -16.62
N SER A 285 5.18 12.46 -17.49
CA SER A 285 4.48 13.72 -17.80
C SER A 285 3.14 13.50 -18.53
N THR A 286 2.90 12.27 -19.00
CA THR A 286 1.66 11.82 -19.64
C THR A 286 0.72 11.07 -18.70
N ILE A 287 0.94 11.14 -17.39
CA ILE A 287 0.09 10.50 -16.38
C ILE A 287 -1.35 11.02 -16.41
N ARG A 288 -2.33 10.11 -16.29
CA ARG A 288 -3.78 10.37 -16.36
C ARG A 288 -4.55 9.62 -15.27
N THR A 289 -3.98 9.42 -14.09
CA THR A 289 -4.55 8.51 -13.06
C THR A 289 -6.00 8.82 -12.69
N ALA A 290 -6.34 10.11 -12.56
CA ALA A 290 -7.69 10.53 -12.21
C ALA A 290 -8.71 10.26 -13.33
N ASP A 291 -8.27 9.97 -14.55
CA ASP A 291 -9.13 9.60 -15.67
C ASP A 291 -9.41 8.08 -15.73
N ILE A 292 -8.71 7.31 -14.89
CA ILE A 292 -8.74 5.85 -14.93
C ILE A 292 -9.60 5.32 -13.78
N LEU A 293 -10.50 4.39 -14.12
CA LEU A 293 -11.28 3.57 -13.20
C LEU A 293 -10.50 2.27 -12.94
N PRO A 294 -9.87 2.12 -11.76
CA PRO A 294 -8.93 1.05 -11.50
C PRO A 294 -9.63 -0.26 -11.11
N VAL A 295 -9.16 -1.40 -11.64
CA VAL A 295 -9.76 -2.70 -11.35
C VAL A 295 -9.55 -3.17 -9.92
N ASP A 296 -8.40 -2.83 -9.33
CA ASP A 296 -8.08 -3.09 -7.92
C ASP A 296 -8.99 -2.34 -6.97
N LEU A 297 -9.14 -1.02 -7.15
CA LEU A 297 -10.04 -0.20 -6.31
C LEU A 297 -11.48 -0.73 -6.34
N ASN A 298 -12.00 -0.99 -7.53
CA ASN A 298 -13.39 -1.44 -7.67
C ASN A 298 -13.56 -2.87 -7.13
N SER A 299 -12.53 -3.71 -7.17
CA SER A 299 -12.57 -5.01 -6.52
C SER A 299 -12.56 -4.89 -4.99
N LEU A 300 -11.78 -3.97 -4.43
CA LEU A 300 -11.76 -3.70 -2.99
C LEU A 300 -13.09 -3.12 -2.49
N LEU A 301 -13.73 -2.26 -3.26
CA LEU A 301 -15.06 -1.73 -2.92
C LEU A 301 -16.15 -2.80 -3.04
N TYR A 302 -16.04 -3.73 -3.99
CA TYR A 302 -16.91 -4.91 -4.03
C TYR A 302 -16.78 -5.73 -2.74
N HIS A 303 -15.55 -5.98 -2.30
CA HIS A 303 -15.31 -6.66 -1.04
C HIS A 303 -15.95 -5.92 0.13
N LEU A 304 -15.75 -4.60 0.25
CA LEU A 304 -16.38 -3.76 1.28
C LEU A 304 -17.92 -3.83 1.24
N GLU A 305 -18.53 -3.80 0.06
CA GLU A 305 -19.99 -3.94 -0.10
C GLU A 305 -20.48 -5.31 0.37
N VAL A 306 -19.77 -6.39 0.03
CA VAL A 306 -20.06 -7.75 0.53
C VAL A 306 -19.93 -7.80 2.06
N THR A 307 -18.84 -7.27 2.62
CA THR A 307 -18.59 -7.20 4.07
C THR A 307 -19.71 -6.44 4.80
N LEU A 308 -20.26 -5.37 4.20
CA LEU A 308 -21.38 -4.60 4.77
C LEU A 308 -22.75 -5.27 4.60
N GLY A 309 -22.85 -6.30 3.77
CA GLY A 309 -24.10 -6.97 3.41
C GLY A 309 -24.92 -6.24 2.34
N LYS A 310 -24.30 -5.33 1.57
CA LYS A 310 -24.90 -4.56 0.47
C LYS A 310 -24.95 -5.38 -0.82
N LYS A 311 -25.78 -6.43 -0.81
CA LYS A 311 -25.80 -7.46 -1.88
C LYS A 311 -26.08 -6.88 -3.27
N ASP A 312 -27.01 -5.93 -3.37
CA ASP A 312 -27.38 -5.36 -4.67
C ASP A 312 -26.30 -4.42 -5.21
N GLU A 313 -25.65 -3.64 -4.34
CA GLU A 313 -24.50 -2.80 -4.70
C GLU A 313 -23.33 -3.65 -5.17
N ALA A 314 -22.97 -4.69 -4.40
CA ALA A 314 -21.91 -5.63 -4.73
C ALA A 314 -22.17 -6.30 -6.09
N GLU A 315 -23.39 -6.77 -6.34
CA GLU A 315 -23.73 -7.40 -7.61
C GLU A 315 -23.65 -6.39 -8.78
N ARG A 316 -24.18 -5.17 -8.61
CA ARG A 316 -24.05 -4.11 -9.62
C ARG A 316 -22.58 -3.80 -9.94
N ARG A 317 -21.72 -3.73 -8.92
CA ARG A 317 -20.28 -3.48 -9.10
C ARG A 317 -19.59 -4.65 -9.78
N ARG A 318 -19.93 -5.90 -9.42
CA ARG A 318 -19.41 -7.10 -10.08
C ARG A 318 -19.70 -7.08 -11.59
N GLN A 319 -20.93 -6.76 -11.96
CA GLN A 319 -21.33 -6.61 -13.37
C GLN A 319 -20.59 -5.45 -14.07
N ALA A 320 -20.38 -4.33 -13.37
CA ALA A 320 -19.61 -3.21 -13.89
C ALA A 320 -18.15 -3.58 -14.16
N ILE A 321 -17.49 -4.31 -13.25
CA ILE A 321 -16.12 -4.82 -13.44
C ILE A 321 -16.08 -5.75 -14.67
N TYR A 322 -17.04 -6.67 -14.82
CA TYR A 322 -17.10 -7.53 -16.00
C TYR A 322 -17.29 -6.74 -17.30
N LYS A 323 -18.12 -5.71 -17.28
CA LYS A 323 -18.43 -4.93 -18.48
C LYS A 323 -17.27 -4.04 -18.92
N TYR A 324 -16.63 -3.36 -17.99
CA TYR A 324 -15.68 -2.29 -18.29
C TYR A 324 -14.22 -2.70 -18.15
N MET A 325 -13.93 -3.74 -17.38
CA MET A 325 -12.56 -4.08 -16.99
C MET A 325 -12.13 -5.46 -17.49
N TRP A 326 -13.04 -6.33 -17.93
CA TRP A 326 -12.66 -7.60 -18.57
C TRP A 326 -12.49 -7.41 -20.09
N SER A 327 -11.31 -7.76 -20.61
CA SER A 327 -11.08 -7.82 -22.06
C SER A 327 -11.15 -9.27 -22.55
N SER A 328 -12.15 -9.58 -23.36
CA SER A 328 -12.27 -10.89 -24.03
C SER A 328 -11.26 -11.07 -25.17
N GLU A 329 -10.69 -10.00 -25.72
CA GLU A 329 -9.63 -10.09 -26.72
C GLU A 329 -8.29 -10.45 -26.06
N ILE A 330 -7.97 -9.77 -24.95
CA ILE A 330 -6.70 -9.94 -24.25
C ILE A 330 -6.77 -11.12 -23.25
N GLN A 331 -7.98 -11.53 -22.88
CA GLN A 331 -8.27 -12.57 -21.88
C GLN A 331 -7.65 -12.21 -20.52
N PHE A 332 -7.85 -10.95 -20.11
CA PHE A 332 -7.26 -10.36 -18.91
C PHE A 332 -8.11 -9.20 -18.39
N PHE A 333 -8.01 -8.90 -17.09
CA PHE A 333 -8.60 -7.69 -16.52
C PHE A 333 -7.68 -6.47 -16.70
N THR A 334 -8.24 -5.33 -17.06
CA THR A 334 -7.52 -4.07 -17.29
C THR A 334 -8.32 -2.90 -16.72
N ASP A 335 -7.66 -1.78 -16.46
CA ASP A 335 -8.37 -0.57 -16.04
C ASP A 335 -9.14 0.07 -17.21
N TYR A 336 -10.09 0.94 -16.91
CA TYR A 336 -10.91 1.65 -17.90
C TYR A 336 -10.70 3.16 -17.82
N ASN A 337 -10.38 3.83 -18.92
CA ASN A 337 -10.29 5.28 -18.97
C ASN A 337 -11.66 5.88 -19.34
N HIS A 338 -12.27 6.58 -18.39
CA HIS A 338 -13.65 7.08 -18.54
C HIS A 338 -13.76 8.37 -19.37
N ILE A 339 -12.65 9.10 -19.56
CA ILE A 339 -12.62 10.28 -20.42
C ILE A 339 -12.59 9.88 -21.90
N SER A 340 -11.74 8.91 -22.25
CA SER A 340 -11.63 8.38 -23.60
C SER A 340 -12.64 7.28 -23.92
N ASN A 341 -13.37 6.80 -22.92
CA ASN A 341 -14.31 5.68 -22.99
C ASN A 341 -13.70 4.40 -23.58
N LYS A 342 -12.49 4.05 -23.12
CA LYS A 342 -11.73 2.90 -23.62
C LYS A 342 -11.05 2.13 -22.49
N PRO A 343 -10.89 0.80 -22.62
CA PRO A 343 -9.98 0.07 -21.76
C PRO A 343 -8.54 0.58 -21.98
N THR A 344 -7.76 0.60 -20.91
CA THR A 344 -6.33 1.00 -20.97
C THR A 344 -5.47 -0.04 -21.68
N ASN A 345 -5.93 -1.31 -21.74
CA ASN A 345 -5.22 -2.46 -22.29
C ASN A 345 -3.82 -2.71 -21.66
N ARG A 346 -3.55 -2.11 -20.48
CA ARG A 346 -2.30 -2.33 -19.74
C ARG A 346 -2.37 -3.65 -18.98
N LEU A 347 -1.38 -4.51 -19.18
CA LEU A 347 -1.23 -5.76 -18.44
C LEU A 347 -0.47 -5.50 -17.14
N THR A 348 -1.19 -5.50 -16.02
CA THR A 348 -0.63 -5.27 -14.68
C THR A 348 -1.14 -6.31 -13.68
N LEU A 349 -0.44 -6.49 -12.56
CA LEU A 349 -0.90 -7.40 -11.50
C LEU A 349 -2.15 -6.93 -10.75
N ALA A 350 -2.68 -5.73 -11.03
CA ALA A 350 -3.98 -5.32 -10.50
C ALA A 350 -5.12 -6.26 -10.97
N ALA A 351 -4.93 -6.94 -12.11
CA ALA A 351 -5.85 -7.95 -12.62
C ALA A 351 -6.05 -9.16 -11.70
N LEU A 352 -5.23 -9.33 -10.67
CA LEU A 352 -5.38 -10.41 -9.70
C LEU A 352 -6.40 -10.09 -8.60
N TYR A 353 -6.78 -8.81 -8.40
CA TYR A 353 -7.77 -8.45 -7.40
C TYR A 353 -9.15 -9.10 -7.66
N PRO A 354 -9.68 -9.12 -8.90
CA PRO A 354 -10.91 -9.84 -9.19
C PRO A 354 -10.86 -11.34 -8.85
N LEU A 355 -9.71 -11.99 -8.98
CA LEU A 355 -9.55 -13.41 -8.63
C LEU A 355 -9.43 -13.58 -7.11
N TRP A 356 -8.63 -12.72 -6.48
CA TRP A 356 -8.37 -12.77 -5.06
C TRP A 356 -9.62 -12.48 -4.21
N LEU A 357 -10.54 -11.67 -4.71
CA LEU A 357 -11.77 -11.25 -4.02
C LEU A 357 -13.03 -11.94 -4.57
N ASP A 358 -12.87 -13.07 -5.28
CA ASP A 358 -13.96 -13.94 -5.76
C ASP A 358 -14.99 -13.24 -6.67
N ILE A 359 -14.52 -12.22 -7.41
CA ILE A 359 -15.29 -11.51 -8.44
C ILE A 359 -15.25 -12.27 -9.75
N ALA A 360 -14.06 -12.72 -10.18
CA ALA A 360 -13.87 -13.39 -11.46
C ALA A 360 -14.50 -14.79 -11.47
N ASN A 361 -15.08 -15.18 -12.61
CA ASN A 361 -15.52 -16.55 -12.79
C ASN A 361 -14.33 -17.50 -13.04
N GLU A 362 -14.59 -18.81 -13.09
CA GLU A 362 -13.55 -19.82 -13.25
C GLU A 362 -12.75 -19.65 -14.56
N GLU A 363 -13.43 -19.42 -15.69
CA GLU A 363 -12.77 -19.23 -16.99
C GLU A 363 -11.85 -18.00 -17.01
N GLN A 364 -12.36 -16.87 -16.54
CA GLN A 364 -11.60 -15.62 -16.40
C GLN A 364 -10.37 -15.84 -15.51
N SER A 365 -10.57 -16.53 -14.37
CA SER A 365 -9.49 -16.82 -13.41
C SER A 365 -8.40 -17.68 -14.04
N GLN A 366 -8.78 -18.75 -14.77
CA GLN A 366 -7.84 -19.60 -15.47
C GLN A 366 -7.08 -18.87 -16.58
N ASN A 367 -7.73 -17.97 -17.30
CA ASN A 367 -7.11 -17.18 -18.37
C ASN A 367 -6.10 -16.16 -17.81
N VAL A 368 -6.45 -15.45 -16.74
CA VAL A 368 -5.53 -14.55 -16.02
C VAL A 368 -4.34 -15.32 -15.47
N ALA A 369 -4.56 -16.47 -14.82
CA ALA A 369 -3.49 -17.31 -14.28
C ALA A 369 -2.51 -17.79 -15.37
N ARG A 370 -3.02 -18.18 -16.55
CA ARG A 370 -2.17 -18.55 -17.70
C ARG A 370 -1.28 -17.40 -18.17
N GLN A 371 -1.81 -16.17 -18.20
CA GLN A 371 -1.03 -14.97 -18.54
C GLN A 371 0.01 -14.67 -17.46
N VAL A 372 -0.33 -14.84 -16.18
CA VAL A 372 0.61 -14.66 -15.05
C VAL A 372 1.78 -15.64 -15.17
N GLU A 373 1.50 -16.93 -15.34
CA GLU A 373 2.52 -17.96 -15.48
C GLU A 373 3.43 -17.71 -16.69
N SER A 374 2.85 -17.36 -17.84
CA SER A 374 3.60 -17.21 -19.09
C SER A 374 4.33 -15.87 -19.24
N LYS A 375 3.80 -14.78 -18.65
CA LYS A 375 4.31 -13.42 -18.90
C LYS A 375 4.82 -12.70 -17.68
N PHE A 376 4.29 -12.94 -16.48
CA PHE A 376 4.65 -12.17 -15.28
C PHE A 376 5.62 -12.91 -14.36
N LEU A 377 5.58 -14.24 -14.32
CA LEU A 377 6.48 -15.05 -13.50
C LEU A 377 7.93 -14.93 -14.00
N ARG A 378 8.84 -14.68 -13.06
CA ARG A 378 10.29 -14.53 -13.23
C ARG A 378 11.02 -15.31 -12.13
N ASP A 379 12.34 -15.25 -12.13
CA ASP A 379 13.18 -16.01 -11.22
C ASP A 379 13.01 -15.61 -9.75
N GLY A 380 12.64 -14.34 -9.50
CA GLY A 380 12.43 -13.79 -8.16
C GLY A 380 10.98 -13.68 -7.70
N GLY A 381 9.99 -14.12 -8.48
CA GLY A 381 8.57 -13.87 -8.22
C GLY A 381 7.85 -13.34 -9.45
N VAL A 382 6.85 -12.48 -9.28
CA VAL A 382 6.10 -11.85 -10.40
C VAL A 382 6.44 -10.37 -10.55
N VAL A 383 6.64 -9.91 -11.80
CA VAL A 383 6.84 -8.47 -12.10
C VAL A 383 5.52 -7.72 -11.99
N THR A 384 5.58 -6.44 -11.63
CA THR A 384 4.39 -5.59 -11.42
C THR A 384 3.61 -5.32 -12.70
N THR A 385 4.34 -5.02 -13.78
CA THR A 385 3.82 -4.78 -15.13
C THR A 385 4.72 -5.47 -16.16
N LEU A 386 4.33 -5.43 -17.43
CA LEU A 386 5.14 -5.93 -18.53
C LEU A 386 5.87 -4.81 -19.31
N SER A 387 5.81 -3.56 -18.85
CA SER A 387 6.47 -2.45 -19.54
C SER A 387 7.98 -2.60 -19.46
N ASN A 388 8.66 -2.41 -20.61
CA ASN A 388 10.12 -2.35 -20.70
C ASN A 388 10.63 -0.93 -20.97
N ARG A 389 9.72 0.06 -21.06
CA ARG A 389 10.04 1.47 -21.32
C ARG A 389 10.02 2.32 -20.06
N SER A 390 9.25 1.91 -19.07
CA SER A 390 9.13 2.63 -17.81
C SER A 390 10.40 2.51 -16.96
N THR A 391 10.73 3.61 -16.28
CA THR A 391 11.75 3.66 -15.22
C THR A 391 11.11 3.85 -13.84
N GLN A 392 9.78 3.75 -13.74
CA GLN A 392 9.04 3.95 -12.51
C GLN A 392 9.09 2.72 -11.60
N GLN A 393 8.83 2.91 -10.31
CA GLN A 393 9.05 1.85 -9.32
C GLN A 393 7.98 0.75 -9.31
N TRP A 394 6.74 1.07 -9.71
CA TRP A 394 5.64 0.11 -9.83
C TRP A 394 5.55 -0.45 -11.26
N ASP A 395 6.69 -0.88 -11.80
CA ASP A 395 6.83 -1.51 -13.12
C ASP A 395 7.90 -2.61 -13.10
N SER A 396 7.99 -3.40 -14.18
CA SER A 396 9.14 -4.29 -14.40
C SER A 396 10.46 -3.50 -14.35
N PRO A 397 11.51 -4.01 -13.69
CA PRO A 397 11.66 -5.39 -13.22
C PRO A 397 11.23 -5.62 -11.76
N ASN A 398 10.60 -4.63 -11.12
CA ASN A 398 10.30 -4.71 -9.70
C ASN A 398 9.10 -5.63 -9.39
N GLY A 399 9.25 -6.39 -8.31
CA GLY A 399 8.18 -7.09 -7.61
C GLY A 399 8.00 -6.54 -6.21
N TRP A 400 6.73 -6.45 -5.78
CA TRP A 400 6.32 -5.87 -4.50
C TRP A 400 5.57 -6.90 -3.65
N ALA A 401 5.89 -6.97 -2.36
CA ALA A 401 5.35 -7.99 -1.45
C ALA A 401 3.82 -8.11 -1.49
N PRO A 402 3.02 -7.01 -1.49
CA PRO A 402 1.57 -7.08 -1.67
C PRO A 402 1.13 -7.87 -2.90
N LEU A 403 1.75 -7.61 -4.05
CA LEU A 403 1.36 -8.20 -5.32
C LEU A 403 1.82 -9.67 -5.42
N GLN A 404 2.94 -10.03 -4.78
CA GLN A 404 3.33 -11.43 -4.64
C GLN A 404 2.27 -12.19 -3.82
N TYR A 405 1.86 -11.63 -2.69
CA TYR A 405 0.85 -12.24 -1.82
C TYR A 405 -0.49 -12.39 -2.53
N ILE A 406 -1.01 -11.33 -3.14
CA ILE A 406 -2.30 -11.36 -3.85
C ILE A 406 -2.25 -12.39 -4.98
N THR A 407 -1.19 -12.40 -5.78
CA THR A 407 -1.05 -13.37 -6.89
C THR A 407 -0.98 -14.80 -6.36
N TYR A 408 -0.16 -15.06 -5.34
CA TYR A 408 -0.07 -16.36 -4.70
C TYR A 408 -1.43 -16.85 -4.17
N ARG A 409 -2.14 -16.01 -3.40
CA ARG A 409 -3.43 -16.36 -2.82
C ARG A 409 -4.53 -16.52 -3.86
N ALA A 410 -4.55 -15.69 -4.89
CA ALA A 410 -5.47 -15.82 -6.01
C ALA A 410 -5.28 -17.15 -6.76
N LEU A 411 -4.04 -17.50 -7.11
CA LEU A 411 -3.76 -18.73 -7.85
C LEU A 411 -3.96 -19.99 -7.01
N LEU A 412 -3.72 -19.93 -5.69
CA LEU A 412 -4.00 -21.06 -4.79
C LEU A 412 -5.48 -21.47 -4.73
N LYS A 413 -6.42 -20.58 -5.07
CA LYS A 413 -7.84 -20.94 -5.15
C LYS A 413 -8.14 -21.91 -6.30
N MET A 414 -7.21 -22.06 -7.25
CA MET A 414 -7.37 -22.91 -8.43
C MET A 414 -6.45 -24.14 -8.34
N PRO A 415 -7.00 -25.36 -8.18
CA PRO A 415 -6.18 -26.58 -8.12
C PRO A 415 -5.21 -26.75 -9.29
N ALA A 416 -5.61 -26.35 -10.50
CA ALA A 416 -4.78 -26.43 -11.70
C ALA A 416 -3.52 -25.53 -11.65
N TYR A 417 -3.54 -24.48 -10.84
CA TYR A 417 -2.46 -23.49 -10.71
C TYR A 417 -1.75 -23.53 -9.34
N GLU A 418 -2.04 -24.53 -8.50
CA GLU A 418 -1.41 -24.67 -7.18
C GLU A 418 0.13 -24.72 -7.28
N THR A 419 0.66 -25.45 -8.27
CA THR A 419 2.11 -25.54 -8.51
C THR A 419 2.71 -24.19 -8.88
N VAL A 420 2.02 -23.41 -9.71
CA VAL A 420 2.46 -22.05 -10.11
C VAL A 420 2.43 -21.12 -8.90
N ALA A 421 1.37 -21.16 -8.10
CA ALA A 421 1.24 -20.38 -6.87
C ALA A 421 2.41 -20.67 -5.91
N ARG A 422 2.71 -21.95 -5.65
CA ARG A 422 3.84 -22.36 -4.80
C ARG A 422 5.19 -21.94 -5.38
N THR A 423 5.34 -21.99 -6.71
CA THR A 423 6.55 -21.49 -7.38
C THR A 423 6.74 -19.99 -7.16
N ILE A 424 5.68 -19.18 -7.25
CA ILE A 424 5.74 -17.74 -6.96
C ILE A 424 6.21 -17.49 -5.52
N ARG A 425 5.57 -18.17 -4.55
CA ARG A 425 5.93 -18.11 -3.13
C ARG A 425 7.40 -18.45 -2.91
N ASP A 426 7.84 -19.61 -3.40
CA ASP A 426 9.18 -20.13 -3.14
C ASP A 426 10.27 -19.26 -3.79
N ARG A 427 10.03 -18.73 -5.00
CA ARG A 427 10.95 -17.81 -5.68
C ARG A 427 11.07 -16.47 -4.96
N TRP A 428 9.94 -15.89 -4.54
CA TRP A 428 9.92 -14.65 -3.76
C TRP A 428 10.67 -14.80 -2.43
N MET A 429 10.35 -15.85 -1.66
CA MET A 429 11.01 -16.12 -0.39
C MET A 429 12.52 -16.38 -0.56
N SER A 430 12.92 -17.10 -1.62
CA SER A 430 14.33 -17.35 -1.91
C SER A 430 15.08 -16.06 -2.27
N LEU A 431 14.43 -15.13 -2.98
CA LEU A 431 15.00 -13.81 -3.26
C LEU A 431 15.13 -12.97 -1.99
N ASN A 432 14.11 -12.95 -1.13
CA ASN A 432 14.19 -12.26 0.16
C ASN A 432 15.33 -12.82 1.03
N GLN A 433 15.43 -14.16 1.13
CA GLN A 433 16.49 -14.82 1.88
C GLN A 433 17.88 -14.42 1.36
N ARG A 434 18.10 -14.48 0.05
CA ARG A 434 19.38 -14.11 -0.56
C ARG A 434 19.79 -12.67 -0.23
N VAL A 435 18.88 -11.72 -0.46
CA VAL A 435 19.16 -10.30 -0.19
C VAL A 435 19.37 -10.07 1.30
N PHE A 436 18.62 -10.77 2.16
CA PHE A 436 18.83 -10.72 3.59
C PHE A 436 20.20 -11.28 3.99
N ASP A 437 20.65 -12.39 3.41
CA ASP A 437 21.97 -12.96 3.66
C ASP A 437 23.10 -12.01 3.24
N ASP A 438 22.90 -11.27 2.13
CA ASP A 438 23.88 -10.31 1.61
C ASP A 438 23.90 -8.98 2.38
N THR A 439 22.78 -8.55 2.97
CA THR A 439 22.62 -7.17 3.49
C THR A 439 22.21 -7.08 4.96
N GLY A 440 21.70 -8.16 5.54
CA GLY A 440 21.05 -8.18 6.86
C GLY A 440 19.69 -7.48 6.91
N LYS A 441 19.09 -7.15 5.77
CA LYS A 441 17.90 -6.28 5.67
C LYS A 441 16.82 -6.87 4.78
N MET A 442 15.57 -6.54 5.12
CA MET A 442 14.41 -6.72 4.26
C MET A 442 14.10 -5.41 3.55
N MET A 443 13.91 -5.48 2.24
CA MET A 443 13.71 -4.31 1.37
C MET A 443 12.23 -4.04 1.09
N GLU A 444 11.91 -2.80 0.75
CA GLU A 444 10.61 -2.36 0.25
C GLU A 444 10.14 -3.16 -0.98
N LYS A 445 11.04 -3.36 -1.95
CA LYS A 445 10.81 -3.99 -3.26
C LYS A 445 12.06 -4.68 -3.78
N TYR A 446 11.91 -5.58 -4.75
CA TYR A 446 12.99 -6.43 -5.27
C TYR A 446 12.98 -6.51 -6.79
N ASP A 447 14.16 -6.60 -7.42
CA ASP A 447 14.27 -6.93 -8.85
C ASP A 447 14.01 -8.43 -9.01
N VAL A 448 12.83 -8.78 -9.52
CA VAL A 448 12.42 -10.19 -9.68
C VAL A 448 12.90 -10.79 -11.00
N VAL A 449 13.46 -9.99 -11.91
CA VAL A 449 14.00 -10.43 -13.19
C VAL A 449 15.48 -10.78 -13.05
N ASN A 450 16.28 -9.90 -12.47
CA ASN A 450 17.68 -10.11 -12.16
C ASN A 450 17.90 -10.14 -10.64
N ILE A 451 17.78 -11.34 -10.08
CA ILE A 451 17.85 -11.63 -8.65
C ILE A 451 19.20 -11.28 -7.97
N ASN A 452 20.21 -10.85 -8.73
CA ASN A 452 21.52 -10.44 -8.22
C ASN A 452 21.69 -8.91 -8.23
N LYS A 453 20.65 -8.15 -8.58
CA LYS A 453 20.67 -6.69 -8.60
C LYS A 453 19.74 -6.11 -7.53
N PRO A 454 20.11 -4.98 -6.91
CA PRO A 454 19.16 -4.23 -6.10
C PRO A 454 18.06 -3.66 -6.99
N ALA A 455 16.84 -3.62 -6.46
CA ALA A 455 15.73 -2.91 -7.08
C ALA A 455 15.95 -1.39 -7.07
N GLY A 456 15.32 -0.68 -8.01
CA GLY A 456 15.41 0.78 -8.13
C GLY A 456 14.19 1.39 -8.81
N GLY A 457 14.34 2.59 -9.38
CA GLY A 457 13.28 3.34 -10.04
C GLY A 457 12.43 4.19 -9.10
N GLY A 458 11.62 5.09 -9.67
CA GLY A 458 10.79 6.04 -8.91
C GLY A 458 11.55 7.29 -8.43
N GLU A 459 10.94 8.03 -7.51
CA GLU A 459 11.41 9.36 -7.07
C GLU A 459 12.36 9.32 -5.85
N TYR A 460 12.51 8.17 -5.19
CA TYR A 460 13.38 8.00 -4.02
C TYR A 460 14.14 6.67 -4.03
N ALA A 461 15.22 6.60 -3.23
CA ALA A 461 16.04 5.41 -3.07
C ALA A 461 15.28 4.28 -2.33
N THR A 462 15.56 3.01 -2.66
CA THR A 462 14.92 1.85 -2.01
C THR A 462 15.06 1.89 -0.49
N GLN A 463 13.94 1.67 0.23
CA GLN A 463 13.88 1.73 1.69
C GLN A 463 14.11 0.36 2.35
N ASP A 464 14.60 0.38 3.59
CA ASP A 464 14.82 -0.79 4.44
C ASP A 464 13.79 -0.91 5.58
N GLY A 465 13.53 -2.14 6.00
CA GLY A 465 12.57 -2.46 7.06
C GLY A 465 11.98 -3.86 6.84
N PHE A 466 11.08 -4.11 5.91
CA PHE A 466 9.99 -3.22 5.51
C PHE A 466 8.69 -3.93 5.89
N GLY A 467 7.77 -3.23 6.57
CA GLY A 467 6.59 -3.82 7.24
C GLY A 467 5.84 -4.87 6.42
N TRP A 468 5.45 -4.55 5.18
CA TRP A 468 4.72 -5.50 4.31
C TRP A 468 5.55 -6.71 3.86
N THR A 469 6.87 -6.59 3.77
CA THR A 469 7.77 -7.60 3.20
C THR A 469 7.98 -8.64 4.28
N ASN A 470 8.24 -8.16 5.50
CA ASN A 470 8.32 -8.97 6.71
C ASN A 470 6.98 -9.68 6.94
N GLY A 471 5.88 -8.95 6.77
CA GLY A 471 4.51 -9.46 6.91
C GLY A 471 4.19 -10.61 5.96
N VAL A 472 4.41 -10.38 4.67
CA VAL A 472 4.18 -11.37 3.61
C VAL A 472 5.13 -12.56 3.72
N TYR A 473 6.40 -12.31 4.06
CA TYR A 473 7.39 -13.38 4.24
C TYR A 473 6.97 -14.35 5.35
N LEU A 474 6.58 -13.84 6.53
CA LEU A 474 6.14 -14.67 7.64
C LEU A 474 4.86 -15.47 7.32
N GLU A 475 3.91 -14.87 6.61
CA GLU A 475 2.68 -15.56 6.19
C GLU A 475 2.99 -16.68 5.17
N MET A 476 3.84 -16.40 4.17
CA MET A 476 4.25 -17.40 3.19
C MET A 476 5.09 -18.53 3.81
N LEU A 477 5.95 -18.21 4.79
CA LEU A 477 6.73 -19.19 5.54
C LEU A 477 5.81 -20.12 6.33
N HIS A 478 4.80 -19.56 7.01
CA HIS A 478 3.80 -20.35 7.73
C HIS A 478 3.04 -21.32 6.81
N ASP A 479 2.62 -20.85 5.62
CA ASP A 479 1.96 -21.70 4.64
C ASP A 479 2.86 -22.83 4.12
N GLN A 480 4.16 -22.52 3.88
CA GLN A 480 5.14 -23.50 3.45
C GLN A 480 5.34 -24.61 4.50
N GLN A 481 5.51 -24.22 5.77
CA GLN A 481 5.67 -25.15 6.88
C GLN A 481 4.42 -26.01 7.10
N SER A 482 3.24 -25.41 7.03
CA SER A 482 1.94 -26.12 7.17
C SER A 482 1.67 -27.10 6.04
N SER A 483 2.09 -26.77 4.81
CA SER A 483 1.98 -27.69 3.67
C SER A 483 2.90 -28.91 3.82
N ASN A 484 4.11 -28.70 4.35
CA ASN A 484 5.07 -29.77 4.58
C ASN A 484 4.61 -30.73 5.69
N SER A 485 4.08 -30.22 6.81
CA SER A 485 3.58 -31.06 7.91
C SER A 485 2.42 -31.97 7.49
N ASN A 486 1.48 -31.46 6.69
CA ASN A 486 0.40 -32.26 6.11
C ASN A 486 0.91 -33.38 5.20
N LYS A 487 1.95 -33.12 4.40
CA LYS A 487 2.58 -34.14 3.53
C LYS A 487 3.24 -35.26 4.34
N TYR A 488 3.90 -34.94 5.45
CA TYR A 488 4.48 -35.95 6.36
C TYR A 488 3.40 -36.77 7.07
N GLN A 489 2.29 -36.16 7.50
CA GLN A 489 1.16 -36.89 8.08
C GLN A 489 0.50 -37.84 7.06
N SER A 490 0.26 -37.40 5.83
CA SER A 490 -0.30 -38.27 4.77
C SER A 490 0.64 -39.42 4.40
N THR A 491 1.95 -39.18 4.36
CA THR A 491 2.95 -40.23 4.08
C THR A 491 3.02 -41.25 5.22
N THR A 492 2.96 -40.79 6.47
CA THR A 492 2.92 -41.65 7.66
C THR A 492 1.64 -42.48 7.71
N PHE A 493 0.50 -41.90 7.32
CA PHE A 493 -0.78 -42.59 7.20
C PHE A 493 -0.75 -43.67 6.11
N LEU A 494 -0.21 -43.36 4.91
CA LEU A 494 -0.03 -44.34 3.84
C LEU A 494 0.87 -45.50 4.26
N ILE A 495 2.02 -45.22 4.89
CA ILE A 495 2.92 -46.27 5.40
C ILE A 495 2.20 -47.13 6.44
N SER A 496 1.46 -46.51 7.38
CA SER A 496 0.69 -47.23 8.40
C SER A 496 -0.44 -48.08 7.78
N PHE A 497 -1.10 -47.57 6.75
CA PHE A 497 -2.13 -48.29 6.00
C PHE A 497 -1.54 -49.50 5.26
N PHE A 498 -0.40 -49.34 4.57
CA PHE A 498 0.29 -50.45 3.90
C PHE A 498 0.81 -51.50 4.88
N ILE A 499 1.33 -51.10 6.03
CA ILE A 499 1.75 -52.03 7.09
C ILE A 499 0.54 -52.81 7.62
N CYS A 500 -0.56 -52.14 7.95
CA CYS A 500 -1.79 -52.80 8.39
C CYS A 500 -2.35 -53.75 7.33
N PHE A 501 -2.36 -53.34 6.06
CA PHE A 501 -2.84 -54.16 4.95
C PHE A 501 -1.95 -55.39 4.71
N TYR A 502 -0.63 -55.23 4.81
CA TYR A 502 0.32 -56.35 4.78
C TYR A 502 0.06 -57.36 5.90
N PHE A 503 -0.15 -56.90 7.14
CA PHE A 503 -0.46 -57.80 8.26
C PHE A 503 -1.82 -58.50 8.11
N VAL A 504 -2.83 -57.84 7.56
CA VAL A 504 -4.15 -58.45 7.30
C VAL A 504 -4.06 -59.52 6.22
N ILE A 505 -3.38 -59.25 5.10
CA ILE A 505 -3.16 -60.25 4.04
C ILE A 505 -2.32 -61.42 4.56
N HIS A 506 -1.25 -61.14 5.32
CA HIS A 506 -0.41 -62.18 5.88
C HIS A 506 -1.18 -63.06 6.88
N ARG A 507 -2.10 -62.50 7.67
CA ARG A 507 -2.99 -63.29 8.55
C ARG A 507 -3.99 -64.14 7.76
N TYR A 508 -4.52 -63.61 6.65
CA TYR A 508 -5.54 -64.30 5.84
C TYR A 508 -4.96 -65.50 5.07
N PHE A 509 -3.72 -65.37 4.57
CA PHE A 509 -3.06 -66.43 3.79
C PHE A 509 -2.28 -67.46 4.62
N PHE A 510 -1.83 -67.13 5.83
CA PHE A 510 -0.98 -68.03 6.61
C PHE A 510 -1.65 -68.67 7.84
N ASN A 511 -2.89 -68.31 8.19
CA ASN A 511 -3.68 -68.98 9.25
C ASN A 511 -4.80 -69.89 8.72
N SER A 512 -4.81 -70.23 7.43
CA SER A 512 -5.78 -71.14 6.80
C SER A 512 -5.20 -72.55 6.56
N LYS A 513 -4.32 -73.03 7.46
CA LYS A 513 -3.86 -74.42 7.51
C LYS A 513 -4.23 -75.08 8.82
#